data_AF-A0A7C1UZS0-F1
#
_entry.id   AF-A0A7C1UZS0-F1
#
_cell.length_a   1.000
_cell.length_b   1.000
_cell.length_c   1.000
_cell.angle_alpha   90.00
_cell.angle_beta   90.00
_cell.angle_gamma   90.00
#
_symmetry.space_group_name_H-M   'P 1'
#
loop_
_entity.id
_entity.type
_entity.pdbx_description
1 polymer ?
#
loop_
_entity_poly.entity_id
_entity_poly.type
_entity_poly.pdbx_seq_one_letter_code
_entity_poly.pdbx_strand_id
1 'polypeptide(L)' 'MLVKKNKYKNKDPWTETKKKYRLTARQIEMAKKLGMNPKKFGKYSPNNNQPWKEPLGSFIERCYEKRFNSGI' A
#
# COMPACT_ATOMS: atom_id res chain seq x y z
N MET A 1 25.80 10.06 28.44
CA MET A 1 25.87 10.33 26.98
C MET A 1 24.52 9.97 26.35
N LEU A 2 23.70 10.93 25.94
CA LEU A 2 22.46 10.67 25.22
C LEU A 2 22.82 10.19 23.82
N VAL A 3 22.66 8.89 23.57
CA VAL A 3 22.80 8.30 22.25
C VAL A 3 21.70 8.92 21.38
N LYS A 4 22.05 9.96 20.60
CA LYS A 4 21.20 10.48 19.53
C LYS A 4 21.02 9.34 18.52
N LYS A 5 19.97 8.53 18.72
CA LYS A 5 19.54 7.51 17.78
C LYS A 5 19.27 8.22 16.45
N ASN A 6 20.13 7.94 15.48
CA ASN A 6 20.14 8.55 14.16
C ASN A 6 18.73 8.47 13.55
N LYS A 7 18.03 9.60 13.47
CA LYS A 7 16.61 9.73 13.03
C LYS A 7 16.40 9.44 11.54
N TYR A 8 17.46 9.02 10.85
CA TYR A 8 17.53 8.73 9.43
C TYR A 8 18.08 7.32 9.25
N LYS A 9 17.20 6.32 9.12
CA LYS A 9 17.41 5.06 8.37
C LYS A 9 16.23 4.13 8.68
N ASN A 10 15.58 3.61 7.63
CA ASN A 10 14.32 2.86 7.64
C ASN A 10 13.07 3.74 7.73
N LYS A 11 12.80 4.53 6.68
CA LYS A 11 11.41 4.92 6.42
C LYS A 11 10.62 3.63 6.26
N ASP A 12 9.57 3.46 7.04
CA ASP A 12 8.67 2.32 6.91
C ASP A 12 8.20 2.27 5.44
N PRO A 13 8.40 1.15 4.72
CA PRO A 13 8.00 1.04 3.32
C PRO A 13 6.52 1.35 3.11
N TRP A 14 5.66 1.15 4.11
CA TRP A 14 4.25 1.56 4.05
C TRP A 14 4.08 3.08 3.98
N THR A 15 4.93 3.86 4.64
CA THR A 15 4.85 5.33 4.64
C THR A 15 5.22 5.91 3.28
N GLU A 16 6.28 5.40 2.65
CA GLU A 16 6.68 5.83 1.31
C GLU A 16 5.63 5.43 0.27
N THR A 17 5.11 4.21 0.39
CA THR A 17 4.07 3.66 -0.47
C THR A 17 2.76 4.45 -0.34
N LYS A 18 2.37 4.83 0.90
CA LYS A 18 1.22 5.70 1.16
C LYS A 18 1.31 7.00 0.38
N LYS A 19 2.46 7.66 0.47
CA LYS A 19 2.70 8.95 -0.18
C LYS A 19 2.77 8.80 -1.70
N LYS A 20 3.44 7.76 -2.20
CA LYS A 20 3.64 7.50 -3.62
C LYS A 20 2.34 7.18 -4.36
N TYR A 21 1.49 6.35 -3.76
CA TYR A 21 0.24 5.87 -4.38
C TYR A 21 -1.02 6.53 -3.80
N ARG A 22 -0.85 7.60 -3.00
CA ARG A 22 -1.93 8.35 -2.35
C ARG A 22 -2.92 7.44 -1.60
N LEU A 23 -2.40 6.41 -0.92
CA LEU A 23 -3.22 5.45 -0.19
C LEU A 23 -3.74 6.04 1.12
N THR A 24 -4.93 5.64 1.52
CA THR A 24 -5.49 5.94 2.84
C THR A 24 -4.97 4.98 3.91
N ALA A 25 -5.12 5.34 5.19
CA ALA A 25 -4.76 4.45 6.30
C ALA A 25 -5.55 3.13 6.23
N ARG A 26 -6.85 3.22 5.89
CA ARG A 26 -7.74 2.07 5.69
C ARG A 26 -7.22 1.12 4.62
N GLN A 27 -6.79 1.64 3.46
CA GLN A 27 -6.23 0.82 2.39
C GLN A 27 -4.92 0.13 2.81
N ILE A 28 -4.08 0.78 3.61
CA ILE A 28 -2.87 0.15 4.16
C ILE A 28 -3.21 -1.01 5.11
N GLU A 29 -4.21 -0.83 5.97
CA GLU A 29 -4.69 -1.91 6.84
C GLU A 29 -5.29 -3.07 6.05
N MET A 30 -6.08 -2.79 5.02
CA MET A 30 -6.62 -3.81 4.11
C MET A 30 -5.49 -4.58 3.43
N ALA A 31 -4.50 -3.88 2.89
CA ALA A 31 -3.32 -4.50 2.29
C ALA A 31 -2.53 -5.36 3.28
N LYS A 32 -2.37 -4.91 4.53
CA LYS A 32 -1.75 -5.71 5.60
C LYS A 32 -2.54 -6.98 5.90
N LYS A 33 -3.87 -6.88 6.04
CA LYS A 33 -4.76 -8.04 6.24
C LYS A 33 -4.72 -9.03 5.07
N LEU A 34 -4.55 -8.51 3.86
CA LEU A 34 -4.37 -9.32 2.65
C LEU A 34 -2.99 -10.01 2.58
N GLY A 35 -2.03 -9.64 3.44
CA GLY A 35 -0.65 -10.14 3.39
C GLY A 35 0.17 -9.54 2.25
N MET A 36 -0.20 -8.36 1.77
CA MET A 36 0.48 -7.69 0.65
C MET A 36 1.80 -7.04 1.09
N ASN A 37 2.76 -6.98 0.16
CA ASN A 37 4.06 -6.35 0.40
C ASN A 37 4.15 -4.97 -0.28
N PRO A 38 4.40 -3.88 0.47
CA PRO A 38 4.51 -2.53 -0.08
C PRO A 38 5.63 -2.38 -1.12
N LYS A 39 6.71 -3.19 -1.04
CA LYS A 39 7.78 -3.18 -2.05
C LYS A 39 7.33 -3.68 -3.42
N LYS A 40 6.29 -4.53 -3.47
CA LYS A 40 5.76 -5.10 -4.71
C LYS A 40 4.65 -4.25 -5.34
N PHE A 41 4.21 -3.19 -4.68
CA PHE A 41 3.15 -2.30 -5.18
C PHE A 41 3.48 -1.58 -6.48
N GLY A 42 4.77 -1.40 -6.80
CA GLY A 42 5.21 -0.93 -8.12
C GLY A 42 4.69 -1.77 -9.28
N LYS A 43 4.50 -3.08 -9.10
CA LYS A 43 3.96 -3.97 -10.16
C LYS A 43 2.45 -3.81 -10.35
N TYR A 44 1.75 -3.47 -9.27
CA TYR A 44 0.29 -3.34 -9.25
C TYR A 44 -0.18 -1.93 -9.62
N SER A 45 0.65 -0.91 -9.38
CA SER A 45 0.31 0.46 -9.73
C SER A 45 0.09 0.64 -11.24
N PRO A 46 -0.82 1.54 -11.65
CA PRO A 46 -0.76 2.14 -12.98
C PRO A 46 0.63 2.75 -13.20
N ASN A 47 1.25 2.41 -14.34
CA ASN A 47 2.33 3.21 -14.90
C ASN A 47 1.69 4.28 -15.79
N ASN A 48 2.40 5.40 -16.02
CA ASN A 48 1.93 6.52 -16.84
C ASN A 48 1.44 6.10 -18.25
N ASN A 49 1.85 4.92 -18.74
CA ASN A 49 1.45 4.38 -20.04
C ASN A 49 0.20 3.50 -20.01
N GLN A 50 -0.44 3.29 -18.85
CA GLN A 50 -1.66 2.49 -18.70
C GLN A 50 -2.73 3.24 -17.89
N PRO A 51 -3.30 4.34 -18.44
CA PRO A 51 -4.31 5.13 -17.75
C PRO A 51 -5.61 4.36 -17.47
N TRP A 52 -5.88 3.27 -18.19
CA TRP A 52 -7.01 2.38 -17.93
C TRP A 52 -6.83 1.47 -16.70
N LYS A 53 -5.64 1.48 -16.09
CA LYS A 53 -5.33 0.64 -14.93
C LYS A 53 -5.76 1.37 -13.66
N GLU A 54 -6.63 0.72 -12.91
CA GLU A 54 -7.24 1.23 -11.67
C GLU A 54 -6.19 1.74 -10.67
N PRO A 55 -6.43 2.86 -9.95
CA PRO A 55 -5.53 3.28 -8.88
C PRO A 55 -5.34 2.17 -7.85
N LEU A 56 -4.12 2.07 -7.33
CA LEU A 56 -3.72 0.99 -6.43
C LEU A 56 -4.62 0.87 -5.19
N GLY A 57 -5.20 1.98 -4.73
CA GLY A 57 -6.17 1.99 -3.62
C GLY A 57 -7.43 1.18 -3.92
N SER A 58 -8.06 1.42 -5.07
CA SER A 58 -9.25 0.69 -5.53
C SER A 58 -8.95 -0.78 -5.78
N PHE A 59 -7.76 -1.11 -6.29
CA PHE A 59 -7.31 -2.50 -6.41
C PHE A 59 -7.26 -3.22 -5.06
N ILE A 60 -6.71 -2.57 -4.02
CA ILE A 60 -6.64 -3.14 -2.67
C ILE A 60 -8.04 -3.35 -2.10
N GLU A 61 -8.95 -2.37 -2.26
CA GLU A 61 -10.33 -2.46 -1.81
C GLU A 61 -11.05 -3.63 -2.48
N ARG A 62 -10.95 -3.75 -3.81
CA ARG A 62 -11.55 -4.85 -4.57
C ARG A 62 -10.99 -6.22 -4.16
N CYS A 63 -9.68 -6.33 -3.91
CA CYS A 63 -9.07 -7.56 -3.40
C CYS A 63 -9.57 -7.90 -1.99
N TYR A 64 -9.74 -6.89 -1.14
CA TYR A 64 -10.24 -7.07 0.22
C TYR A 64 -11.69 -7.54 0.20
N GLU A 65 -12.55 -6.88 -0.58
CA GLU A 65 -13.95 -7.27 -0.75
C GLU A 65 -14.08 -8.69 -1.30
N LYS A 66 -13.32 -9.07 -2.33
CA LYS A 66 -13.33 -10.44 -2.86
C LYS A 66 -12.93 -11.52 -1.85
N ARG A 67 -12.09 -11.18 -0.85
CA ARG A 67 -11.61 -12.17 0.13
C ARG A 67 -12.46 -12.20 1.40
N PHE A 68 -13.00 -11.06 1.81
CA PHE A 68 -13.68 -10.89 3.09
C PHE A 68 -15.19 -10.61 2.95
N ASN A 69 -15.68 -10.28 1.76
CA ASN A 69 -17.07 -9.91 1.49
C ASN A 69 -17.78 -10.85 0.50
N SER A 70 -17.12 -11.92 0.01
CA SER A 70 -17.71 -12.92 -0.89
C SER A 70 -18.49 -14.04 -0.19
N GLY A 71 -19.02 -13.76 1.01
CA GLY A 71 -19.77 -14.71 1.83
C GLY A 71 -21.16 -14.20 2.24
N ILE A 72 -21.78 -13.33 1.44
CA ILE A 72 -23.19 -12.94 1.54
C ILE A 72 -23.92 -13.52 0.34
#